data_AF-A0A0A2MFJ4-F1
#
_entry.id   AF-A0A0A2MFJ4-F1
#
_cell.length_a   1.000
_cell.length_b   1.000
_cell.length_c   1.000
_cell.angle_alpha   90.00
_cell.angle_beta   90.00
_cell.angle_gamma   90.00
#
_symmetry.space_group_name_H-M   'P 1'
#
loop_
_entity.id
_entity.type
_entity.pdbx_description
1 polymer ?
#
loop_
_entity_poly.entity_id
_entity_poly.type
_entity_poly.pdbx_seq_one_letter_code
_entity_poly.pdbx_strand_id
1 'polypeptide(L)'
;MPNTIRVKFDRHFKLHVPVRDVMSFENELSQNGIAYYADKRKGLLFDENVLFYILDKDSASVYRILADRQYVLDSEVIAANGFSEERKMVNLYLKFALLFIILTMVLKVVGAFVNP
;
A
#
# COMPACT_ATOMS: atom_id res chain seq x y z
N MET A 1 -0.12 24.09 -6.02
CA MET A 1 0.74 23.18 -5.24
C MET A 1 0.20 21.76 -5.39
N PRO A 2 0.88 20.88 -6.13
CA PRO A 2 0.43 19.51 -6.40
C PRO A 2 0.59 18.55 -5.21
N ASN A 3 1.36 18.92 -4.17
CA ASN A 3 1.51 18.13 -2.95
C ASN A 3 0.26 18.27 -2.06
N THR A 4 -0.65 17.30 -2.12
CA THR A 4 -1.91 17.34 -1.36
C THR A 4 -2.12 16.04 -0.60
N ILE A 5 -2.31 16.15 0.73
CA ILE A 5 -2.55 14.98 1.59
C ILE A 5 -3.80 14.18 1.18
N ARG A 6 -4.73 14.79 0.44
CA ARG A 6 -5.91 14.13 -0.12
C ARG A 6 -5.55 12.90 -0.96
N VAL A 7 -4.43 12.94 -1.69
CA VAL A 7 -3.96 11.80 -2.50
C VAL A 7 -3.73 10.55 -1.66
N LYS A 8 -3.36 10.70 -0.38
CA LYS A 8 -3.17 9.58 0.56
C LYS A 8 -4.48 8.89 0.97
N PHE A 9 -5.63 9.57 0.85
CA PHE A 9 -6.93 9.04 1.26
C PHE A 9 -7.80 8.56 0.09
N ASP A 10 -7.42 8.91 -1.15
CA ASP A 10 -8.03 8.40 -2.38
C ASP A 10 -7.32 7.13 -2.87
N ARG A 11 -7.80 6.51 -3.97
CA ARG A 11 -7.10 5.37 -4.60
C ARG A 11 -5.76 5.82 -5.19
N HIS A 12 -4.69 5.27 -4.66
CA HIS A 12 -3.33 5.65 -4.99
C HIS A 12 -2.40 4.44 -5.00
N PHE A 13 -1.32 4.57 -5.76
CA PHE A 13 -0.15 3.69 -5.67
C PHE A 13 0.99 4.41 -4.96
N LYS A 14 1.95 3.62 -4.50
CA LYS A 14 3.11 4.08 -3.75
C LYS A 14 4.37 3.91 -4.59
N LEU A 15 5.27 4.87 -4.49
CA LEU A 15 6.55 4.83 -5.19
C LEU A 15 7.67 5.23 -4.23
N HIS A 16 8.70 4.40 -4.16
CA HIS A 16 9.94 4.73 -3.44
C HIS A 16 10.88 5.43 -4.43
N VAL A 17 11.27 6.65 -4.09
CA VAL A 17 12.18 7.45 -4.92
C VAL A 17 13.41 7.79 -4.09
N PRO A 18 14.63 7.49 -4.56
CA PRO A 18 15.86 7.86 -3.86
C PRO A 18 15.91 9.36 -3.58
N VAL A 19 16.36 9.76 -2.39
CA VAL A 19 16.43 11.16 -1.93
C VAL A 19 17.17 12.04 -2.93
N ARG A 20 18.23 11.51 -3.57
CA ARG A 20 18.99 12.18 -4.64
C ARG A 20 18.14 12.57 -5.86
N ASP A 21 17.10 11.81 -6.14
CA ASP A 21 16.25 11.95 -7.35
C ASP A 21 14.91 12.63 -7.05
N VAL A 22 14.58 12.85 -5.76
CA VAL A 22 13.32 13.46 -5.28
C VAL A 22 13.03 14.80 -5.94
N MET A 23 14.01 15.70 -5.99
CA MET A 23 13.78 17.05 -6.51
C MET A 23 13.45 17.03 -8.00
N SER A 24 14.15 16.20 -8.76
CA SER A 24 13.89 16.00 -10.19
C SER A 24 12.51 15.38 -10.42
N PHE A 25 12.15 14.38 -9.62
CA PHE A 25 10.85 13.70 -9.73
C PHE A 25 9.67 14.61 -9.34
N GLU A 26 9.78 15.38 -8.25
CA GLU A 26 8.77 16.38 -7.85
C GLU A 26 8.54 17.41 -8.96
N ASN A 27 9.61 17.87 -9.62
CA ASN A 27 9.52 18.82 -10.72
C ASN A 27 8.79 18.22 -11.93
N GLU A 28 9.07 16.98 -12.31
CA GLU A 28 8.38 16.32 -13.43
C GLU A 28 6.91 16.05 -13.16
N LEU A 29 6.57 15.59 -11.95
CA LEU A 29 5.17 15.45 -11.54
C LEU A 29 4.46 16.79 -11.63
N SER A 30 5.09 17.88 -11.18
CA SER A 30 4.53 19.23 -11.26
C SER A 30 4.36 19.71 -12.70
N GLN A 31 5.33 19.46 -13.58
CA GLN A 31 5.27 19.83 -15.00
C GLN A 31 4.16 19.10 -15.75
N ASN A 32 3.90 17.84 -15.39
CA ASN A 32 2.82 17.04 -15.95
C ASN A 32 1.46 17.29 -15.25
N GLY A 33 1.39 18.21 -14.29
CA GLY A 33 0.17 18.52 -13.55
C GLY A 33 -0.34 17.36 -12.67
N ILE A 34 0.54 16.43 -12.31
CA ILE A 34 0.20 15.24 -11.53
C ILE A 34 0.15 15.61 -10.06
N ALA A 35 -0.97 15.31 -9.41
CA ALA A 35 -1.11 15.50 -7.97
C ALA A 35 -0.44 14.34 -7.22
N TYR A 36 0.34 14.67 -6.19
CA TYR A 36 1.06 13.69 -5.40
C TYR A 36 1.04 14.04 -3.92
N TYR A 37 1.48 13.12 -3.07
CA TYR A 37 1.84 13.41 -1.68
C TYR A 37 3.18 12.74 -1.37
N ALA A 38 4.12 13.48 -0.80
CA ALA A 38 5.44 12.97 -0.43
C ALA A 38 5.54 12.85 1.09
N ASP A 39 5.71 11.63 1.59
CA ASP A 39 5.95 11.36 3.01
C ASP A 39 7.45 11.36 3.30
N LYS A 40 7.97 12.55 3.60
CA LYS A 40 9.40 12.79 3.90
C LYS A 40 9.79 12.34 5.31
N ARG A 41 8.83 11.91 6.15
CA ARG A 41 9.11 11.51 7.56
C ARG A 41 9.63 10.08 7.68
N LYS A 42 9.31 9.20 6.71
CA LYS A 42 9.79 7.81 6.70
C LYS A 42 11.26 7.66 6.27
N GLY A 43 11.84 8.64 5.58
CA GLY A 43 13.23 8.60 5.08
C GLY A 43 14.31 9.08 6.07
N LEU A 44 13.95 9.41 7.31
CA LEU A 44 14.86 10.12 8.22
C LEU A 44 15.70 9.23 9.15
N LEU A 45 15.43 7.92 9.20
CA LEU A 45 16.11 7.03 10.15
C LEU A 45 17.18 6.16 9.50
N PHE A 46 16.90 5.49 8.36
CA PHE A 46 17.87 4.65 7.64
C PHE A 46 17.52 4.43 6.16
N ASP A 47 16.50 5.13 5.64
CA ASP A 47 15.93 4.86 4.32
C ASP A 47 16.27 6.03 3.40
N GLU A 48 17.21 5.83 2.46
CA GLU A 48 17.61 6.84 1.47
C GLU A 48 16.51 7.13 0.43
N ASN A 49 15.27 6.76 0.71
CA ASN A 49 14.12 6.89 -0.17
C ASN A 49 13.02 7.74 0.46
N VAL A 50 12.34 8.53 -0.38
CA VAL A 50 11.11 9.22 -0.05
C VAL A 50 9.94 8.47 -0.65
N LEU A 51 8.90 8.27 0.16
CA LEU A 51 7.69 7.59 -0.27
C LEU A 51 6.71 8.59 -0.89
N PHE A 52 6.43 8.39 -2.17
CA PHE A 52 5.43 9.14 -2.93
C PHE A 52 4.13 8.36 -3.00
N TYR A 53 3.03 9.09 -2.90
CA TYR A 53 1.66 8.61 -3.08
C TYR A 53 1.11 9.35 -4.30
N ILE A 54 0.64 8.61 -5.30
CA ILE A 54 0.15 9.17 -6.57
C ILE A 54 -1.15 8.48 -6.93
N LEU A 55 -2.12 9.23 -7.48
CA LEU A 55 -3.43 8.69 -7.82
C LEU A 55 -3.34 7.65 -8.94
N ASP A 56 -4.13 6.57 -8.83
CA ASP A 56 -4.11 5.47 -9.81
C ASP A 56 -4.46 5.93 -11.23
N LYS A 57 -5.30 6.97 -11.36
CA LYS A 57 -5.67 7.57 -12.65
C LYS A 57 -4.47 8.11 -13.43
N ASP A 58 -3.41 8.49 -12.72
CA ASP A 58 -2.20 9.11 -13.28
C ASP A 58 -1.07 8.08 -13.45
N SER A 59 -1.33 6.80 -13.13
CA SER A 59 -0.35 5.71 -13.19
C SER A 59 0.32 5.58 -14.56
N ALA A 60 -0.46 5.61 -15.66
CA ALA A 60 0.07 5.50 -17.01
C ALA A 60 1.05 6.64 -17.36
N SER A 61 0.76 7.87 -16.90
CA SER A 61 1.63 9.03 -17.09
C SER A 61 2.91 8.90 -16.28
N VAL A 62 2.81 8.42 -15.03
CA VAL A 62 3.98 8.17 -14.17
C VAL A 62 4.85 7.04 -14.71
N TYR A 63 4.27 5.96 -15.22
CA TYR A 63 5.05 4.89 -15.87
C TYR A 63 5.86 5.39 -17.07
N ARG A 64 5.32 6.33 -17.86
CA ARG A 64 6.08 6.95 -18.95
C ARG A 64 7.24 7.79 -18.43
N ILE A 65 7.01 8.59 -17.39
CA ILE A 65 8.07 9.37 -16.72
C ILE A 65 9.19 8.45 -16.21
N LEU A 66 8.81 7.33 -15.60
CA LEU A 66 9.74 6.35 -15.05
C LEU A 66 10.47 5.50 -16.11
N ALA A 67 9.89 5.34 -17.30
CA ALA A 67 10.53 4.61 -18.40
C ALA A 67 11.53 5.49 -19.18
N ASP A 68 11.26 6.79 -19.27
CA ASP A 68 12.06 7.74 -20.06
C ASP A 68 13.38 8.11 -19.37
N ARG A 69 13.37 8.14 -18.03
CA ARG A 69 14.60 8.24 -17.24
C ARG A 69 14.80 6.94 -16.50
N GLN A 70 15.97 6.33 -16.64
CA GLN A 70 16.42 5.21 -15.82
C GLN A 70 16.57 5.63 -14.34
N TYR A 71 15.50 6.11 -13.71
CA TYR A 71 15.39 6.12 -12.27
C TYR A 71 15.66 4.68 -11.84
N VAL A 72 16.71 4.49 -11.05
CA VAL A 72 17.02 3.19 -10.43
C VAL A 72 15.90 2.95 -9.43
N LEU A 73 14.77 2.52 -9.97
CA LEU A 73 13.70 1.95 -9.20
C LEU A 73 14.28 0.65 -8.69
N ASP A 74 14.58 0.61 -7.40
CA ASP A 74 14.57 -0.64 -6.67
C ASP A 74 13.10 -1.09 -6.66
N SER A 75 12.62 -1.55 -7.83
CA SER A 75 11.21 -1.77 -8.14
C SER A 75 10.71 -3.08 -7.56
N GLU A 76 11.23 -3.52 -6.40
CA GLU A 76 10.62 -4.61 -5.64
C GLU A 76 9.20 -4.25 -5.13
N VAL A 77 8.75 -3.00 -5.31
CA VAL A 77 7.45 -2.52 -4.80
C VAL A 77 6.41 -2.23 -5.89
N ILE A 78 6.70 -2.51 -7.18
CA ILE A 78 5.67 -2.42 -8.26
C ILE A 78 4.61 -3.54 -8.14
N ALA A 79 4.83 -4.53 -7.26
CA ALA A 79 3.85 -5.56 -6.93
C ALA A 79 3.34 -5.47 -5.48
N ALA A 80 3.09 -4.28 -4.93
CA ALA A 80 2.21 -4.14 -3.77
C ALA A 80 0.76 -4.12 -4.29
N ASN A 81 0.13 -5.24 -4.65
CA ASN A 81 -0.56 -6.16 -3.73
C ASN A 81 -1.28 -5.54 -2.52
N GLY A 82 -1.51 -4.23 -2.49
CA GLY A 82 -2.25 -3.53 -1.44
C GLY A 82 -3.73 -3.90 -1.36
N PHE A 83 -4.23 -4.75 -2.27
CA PHE A 83 -5.59 -5.34 -2.21
C PHE A 83 -5.61 -6.86 -2.08
N SER A 84 -4.48 -7.57 -2.24
CA SER A 84 -4.46 -9.04 -2.22
C SER A 84 -4.08 -9.61 -0.85
N GLU A 85 -3.21 -8.93 -0.10
CA GLU A 85 -2.79 -9.40 1.23
C GLU A 85 -3.85 -9.17 2.29
N GLU A 86 -4.53 -8.01 2.29
CA GLU A 86 -5.68 -7.79 3.17
C GLU A 86 -6.78 -8.82 2.92
N ARG A 87 -7.05 -9.15 1.65
CA ARG A 87 -8.05 -10.17 1.30
C ARG A 87 -7.66 -11.57 1.76
N LYS A 88 -6.36 -11.90 1.73
CA LYS A 88 -5.82 -13.16 2.27
C LYS A 88 -5.93 -13.21 3.80
N MET A 89 -5.60 -12.13 4.50
CA MET A 89 -5.75 -12.06 5.96
C MET A 89 -7.22 -12.13 6.39
N VAL A 90 -8.14 -11.43 5.70
CA VAL A 90 -9.58 -11.50 5.98
C VAL A 90 -10.11 -12.92 5.78
N ASN A 91 -9.69 -13.62 4.71
CA ASN A 91 -10.13 -14.98 4.45
C ASN A 91 -9.57 -15.98 5.48
N LEU A 92 -8.33 -15.76 5.94
CA LEU A 92 -7.72 -16.56 7.01
C LEU A 92 -8.44 -16.32 8.36
N TYR A 93 -8.74 -15.06 8.68
CA TYR A 93 -9.49 -14.68 9.87
C TYR A 93 -10.90 -15.31 9.86
N LEU A 94 -11.61 -15.29 8.73
CA LEU A 94 -12.91 -15.94 8.58
C LEU A 94 -12.85 -17.45 8.83
N LYS A 95 -11.82 -18.13 8.34
CA LYS A 95 -11.62 -19.58 8.58
C LYS A 95 -11.42 -19.88 10.06
N PHE A 96 -10.61 -19.08 10.76
CA PHE A 96 -10.39 -19.23 12.20
C PHE A 96 -11.66 -18.92 13.00
N ALA A 97 -12.40 -17.87 12.65
CA ALA A 97 -13.67 -17.53 13.29
C ALA A 97 -14.69 -18.68 13.15
N LEU A 98 -14.82 -19.26 11.95
CA LEU A 98 -15.70 -20.40 11.71
C LEU A 98 -15.29 -21.62 12.53
N LEU A 99 -13.99 -21.94 12.57
CA LEU A 99 -13.46 -23.05 13.37
C LEU A 99 -13.80 -22.87 14.85
N PHE A 100 -13.66 -21.65 15.38
CA PHE A 100 -13.95 -21.34 16.77
C PHE A 100 -15.44 -21.47 17.11
N ILE A 101 -16.32 -21.04 16.21
CA ILE A 101 -17.78 -21.23 16.34
C ILE A 101 -18.13 -22.72 16.39
N ILE A 102 -17.56 -23.53 15.50
CA ILE A 102 -17.80 -24.99 15.50
C ILE A 102 -17.30 -25.61 16.81
N LEU A 103 -16.09 -25.26 17.26
CA LEU A 103 -15.51 -25.80 18.49
C LEU A 103 -16.38 -25.47 19.72
N THR A 104 -16.83 -24.22 19.84
CA THR A 104 -17.70 -23.79 20.96
C THR A 104 -19.07 -24.47 20.92
N MET A 105 -19.60 -24.77 19.73
CA MET A 105 -20.85 -25.52 19.58
C MET A 105 -20.69 -26.98 20.03
N VAL A 106 -19.60 -27.64 19.62
CA VAL A 106 -19.29 -29.02 20.05
C VAL A 106 -19.11 -29.10 21.55
N LEU A 107 -18.36 -28.17 22.16
CA LEU A 107 -18.17 -28.12 23.61
C LEU A 107 -19.49 -27.93 24.36
N LYS A 108 -20.41 -27.10 23.85
CA LYS A 108 -21.75 -26.95 24.44
C LYS A 108 -22.58 -28.22 24.36
N VAL A 109 -22.56 -28.91 23.21
CA VAL A 109 -23.30 -30.17 23.03
C VAL A 109 -22.73 -31.25 23.94
N VAL A 110 -21.41 -31.43 23.96
CA VAL A 110 -20.75 -32.40 24.85
C VAL A 110 -21.00 -32.05 26.31
N GLY A 111 -20.91 -30.76 26.69
CA GLY A 111 -21.23 -30.30 28.03
C GLY A 111 -22.66 -30.64 28.45
N ALA A 112 -23.64 -30.44 27.56
CA ALA A 112 -25.04 -30.80 27.79
C ALA A 112 -25.28 -32.32 27.83
N PHE A 113 -24.45 -33.13 27.16
CA PHE A 113 -24.51 -34.59 27.22
C PHE A 113 -23.81 -35.17 28.45
N VAL A 114 -22.74 -34.53 28.95
CA VAL A 114 -21.94 -34.99 30.09
C VAL A 114 -22.54 -34.52 31.43
N ASN A 115 -23.23 -33.37 31.46
CA ASN A 115 -24.05 -32.89 32.57
C ASN A 115 -25.44 -32.46 32.06
N PRO A 116 -26.41 -33.39 31.91
CA PRO A 116 -27.78 -33.05 31.53
C PRO A 116 -28.54 -32.29 32.62
#